data_AF-A0A8T4HBB5-F1
#
_entry.id   AF-A0A8T4HBB5-F1
#
_cell.length_a   1.000
_cell.length_b   1.000
_cell.length_c   1.000
_cell.angle_alpha   90.00
_cell.angle_beta   90.00
_cell.angle_gamma   90.00
#
_symmetry.space_group_name_H-M   'P 1'
#
loop_
_entity.id
_entity.type
_entity.pdbx_description
1 polymer ?
#
loop_
_entity_poly.entity_id
_entity_poly.type
_entity_poly.pdbx_seq_one_letter_code
_entity_poly.pdbx_strand_id
1 'polypeptide(L)'
;MSAQLAFYIALGVILLSSCEGESSKKNATDQIKESPTAEMQPAPKGLKKLTFEDFKSIKGVASVQDVPFFVYSKLDSLHFFAQPDKYAASMKVKNEVLNNYYGFKELEDFYLLHFSVENNLSQSKAVYVLKSEFTAAYKLTLAGVNLQEIRSSTLHGVDDFEIKSFTKFGHIEEISAEAFAMASKHKITYNFQKNPALKFDGKAWSKDSPKSSGFRILQKEDIYEEGVVTRQYSGSFPPLNAEIFLEKLAHDQYVNYSFYDMDQRDIVFYATGFPHVHSAKQWISYIQNNSDVGSDFCIKEYTGKSLQERPLLYVNFTNFKIKDSGVKAFWTDDYTFYVEVFHINARPSLEGKQQTAYLKISLKKELL
;
A
#
# COMPACT_ATOMS: atom_id res chain seq x y z
N MET A 1 -8.94 -26.97 56.92
CA MET A 1 -9.96 -28.05 56.87
C MET A 1 -11.00 -27.63 55.85
N SER A 2 -11.35 -28.34 54.78
CA SER A 2 -10.91 -29.63 54.24
C SER A 2 -11.46 -29.72 52.81
N ALA A 3 -10.69 -30.37 51.92
CA ALA A 3 -11.06 -31.29 50.82
C ALA A 3 -12.27 -30.96 49.91
N GLN A 4 -12.10 -30.84 48.58
CA GLN A 4 -11.77 -31.85 47.55
C GLN A 4 -12.92 -32.81 47.14
N LEU A 5 -12.84 -33.21 45.84
CA LEU A 5 -13.50 -34.30 45.11
C LEU A 5 -14.88 -33.95 44.46
N ALA A 6 -15.21 -34.36 43.22
CA ALA A 6 -14.67 -35.46 42.39
C ALA A 6 -14.99 -35.34 40.87
N PHE A 7 -14.10 -35.93 40.06
CA PHE A 7 -14.27 -36.86 38.91
C PHE A 7 -15.32 -36.63 37.80
N TYR A 8 -14.87 -36.73 36.53
CA TYR A 8 -15.14 -37.89 35.64
C TYR A 8 -14.14 -38.00 34.46
N ILE A 9 -13.87 -39.24 34.06
CA ILE A 9 -12.89 -39.78 33.09
C ILE A 9 -13.60 -40.12 31.75
N ALA A 10 -12.89 -40.02 30.62
CA ALA A 10 -12.81 -41.04 29.54
C ALA A 10 -11.96 -40.50 28.35
N LEU A 11 -10.74 -41.00 28.13
CA LEU A 11 -10.34 -42.17 27.30
C LEU A 11 -10.51 -41.96 25.78
N GLY A 12 -9.37 -41.92 25.08
CA GLY A 12 -9.24 -41.98 23.63
C GLY A 12 -7.81 -42.33 23.25
N VAL A 13 -7.49 -43.62 23.32
CA VAL A 13 -6.23 -44.24 22.89
C VAL A 13 -6.16 -44.25 21.36
N ILE A 14 -5.06 -43.79 20.76
CA ILE A 14 -4.70 -44.16 19.38
C ILE A 14 -3.33 -44.84 19.43
N LEU A 15 -3.34 -46.12 19.06
CA LEU A 15 -2.21 -47.01 18.91
C LEU A 15 -1.45 -46.73 17.60
N LEU A 16 -0.13 -46.74 17.73
CA LEU A 16 0.84 -46.97 16.66
C LEU A 16 0.72 -48.42 16.16
N SER A 17 0.83 -48.62 14.84
CA SER A 17 1.37 -49.86 14.25
C SER A 17 1.99 -49.57 12.89
N SER A 18 3.31 -49.74 12.84
CA SER A 18 4.12 -50.00 11.64
C SER A 18 3.90 -51.44 11.15
N CYS A 19 4.08 -51.72 9.86
CA CYS A 19 5.02 -52.76 9.41
C CYS A 19 5.12 -52.85 7.87
N GLU A 20 6.36 -53.13 7.46
CA GLU A 20 6.91 -53.36 6.12
C GLU A 20 6.58 -54.74 5.52
N GLY A 21 6.98 -54.90 4.24
CA GLY A 21 7.35 -56.17 3.60
C GLY A 21 6.40 -56.61 2.47
N GLU A 22 6.80 -57.27 1.38
CA GLU A 22 8.07 -57.46 0.67
C GLU A 22 7.72 -58.31 -0.58
N SER A 23 8.33 -58.04 -1.75
CA SER A 23 8.45 -58.96 -2.92
C SER A 23 7.14 -59.42 -3.60
N SER A 24 7.04 -59.86 -4.87
CA SER A 24 8.02 -60.43 -5.80
C SER A 24 7.52 -60.35 -7.27
N LYS A 25 8.46 -60.54 -8.19
CA LYS A 25 8.44 -60.56 -9.67
C LYS A 25 7.48 -61.59 -10.30
N LYS A 26 6.97 -61.33 -11.52
CA LYS A 26 7.33 -62.05 -12.77
C LYS A 26 6.51 -61.65 -14.01
N ASN A 27 7.21 -61.74 -15.14
CA ASN A 27 6.91 -61.42 -16.55
C ASN A 27 5.67 -62.11 -17.13
N ALA A 28 5.06 -61.50 -18.16
CA ALA A 28 4.83 -62.13 -19.46
C ALA A 28 4.42 -61.10 -20.53
N THR A 29 5.16 -61.12 -21.63
CA THR A 29 4.88 -60.50 -22.93
C THR A 29 3.61 -61.07 -23.54
N ASP A 30 2.73 -60.25 -24.12
CA ASP A 30 2.31 -60.35 -25.52
C ASP A 30 1.12 -59.44 -25.88
N GLN A 31 1.17 -58.99 -27.14
CA GLN A 31 0.09 -58.50 -28.01
C GLN A 31 -0.15 -56.99 -28.11
N ILE A 32 0.53 -56.47 -29.14
CA ILE A 32 0.20 -55.33 -30.00
C ILE A 32 -1.31 -55.30 -30.32
N LYS A 33 -1.93 -54.14 -30.07
CA LYS A 33 -3.01 -53.59 -30.90
C LYS A 33 -2.77 -52.09 -31.08
N GLU A 34 -2.13 -51.75 -32.19
CA GLU A 34 -2.15 -50.41 -32.75
C GLU A 34 -3.54 -50.10 -33.29
N SER A 35 -4.11 -48.97 -32.86
CA SER A 35 -4.77 -47.93 -33.69
C SER A 35 -5.78 -47.13 -32.86
N PRO A 36 -6.13 -45.89 -33.24
CA PRO A 36 -5.56 -45.07 -34.30
C PRO A 36 -4.87 -43.81 -33.75
N THR A 37 -3.84 -43.40 -34.48
CA THR A 37 -3.36 -42.02 -34.58
C THR A 37 -4.58 -41.10 -34.66
N ALA A 38 -4.89 -40.40 -33.56
CA ALA A 38 -5.82 -39.29 -33.62
C ALA A 38 -5.16 -38.29 -34.57
N GLU A 39 -5.74 -38.17 -35.75
CA GLU A 39 -5.40 -37.17 -36.74
C GLU A 39 -5.24 -35.83 -36.02
N MET A 40 -3.99 -35.37 -35.99
CA MET A 40 -3.68 -33.99 -35.66
C MET A 40 -4.41 -33.18 -36.72
N GLN A 41 -5.56 -32.61 -36.36
CA GLN A 41 -6.28 -31.69 -37.22
C GLN A 41 -5.27 -30.66 -37.73
N PRO A 42 -5.12 -30.49 -39.06
CA PRO A 42 -4.20 -29.50 -39.58
C PRO A 42 -4.63 -28.13 -39.03
N ALA A 43 -3.65 -27.39 -38.51
CA ALA A 43 -3.83 -26.00 -38.10
C ALA A 43 -4.61 -25.26 -39.21
N PRO A 44 -5.69 -24.53 -38.87
CA PRO A 44 -6.53 -23.90 -39.87
C PRO A 44 -5.67 -22.97 -40.75
N LYS A 45 -5.61 -23.30 -42.04
CA LYS A 45 -4.95 -22.52 -43.07
C LYS A 45 -5.62 -21.14 -43.16
N GLY A 46 -4.84 -20.10 -42.89
CA GLY A 46 -5.23 -18.70 -43.01
C GLY A 46 -5.56 -18.05 -41.68
N LEU A 47 -4.56 -17.81 -40.83
CA LEU A 47 -4.68 -16.85 -39.73
C LEU A 47 -4.97 -15.47 -40.35
N LYS A 48 -6.25 -15.11 -40.46
CA LYS A 48 -6.68 -13.75 -40.76
C LYS A 48 -5.92 -12.84 -39.80
N LYS A 49 -5.06 -11.95 -40.33
CA LYS A 49 -4.37 -10.96 -39.52
C LYS A 49 -5.46 -10.10 -38.89
N LEU A 50 -5.66 -10.26 -37.59
CA LEU A 50 -6.63 -9.45 -36.87
C LEU A 50 -6.24 -7.99 -36.92
N THR A 51 -7.26 -7.15 -37.01
CA THR A 51 -7.19 -5.69 -36.89
C THR A 51 -8.13 -5.25 -35.77
N PHE A 52 -8.04 -3.99 -35.32
CA PHE A 52 -8.96 -3.48 -34.29
C PHE A 52 -10.44 -3.53 -34.71
N GLU A 53 -10.75 -3.59 -36.01
CA GLU A 53 -12.10 -3.72 -36.53
C GLU A 53 -12.73 -5.08 -36.21
N ASP A 54 -11.91 -6.12 -36.04
CA ASP A 54 -12.38 -7.47 -35.72
C ASP A 54 -12.83 -7.62 -34.26
N PHE A 55 -12.57 -6.62 -33.40
CA PHE A 55 -12.98 -6.61 -32.00
C PHE A 55 -14.31 -5.88 -31.82
N LYS A 56 -15.11 -6.37 -30.86
CA LYS A 56 -16.41 -5.79 -30.54
C LYS A 56 -16.27 -4.33 -30.10
N SER A 57 -16.91 -3.42 -30.83
CA SER A 57 -17.01 -2.02 -30.46
C SER A 57 -17.88 -1.87 -29.20
N ILE A 58 -17.43 -1.00 -28.30
CA ILE A 58 -18.10 -0.70 -27.03
C ILE A 58 -18.10 0.81 -26.79
N LYS A 59 -18.99 1.28 -25.90
CA LYS A 59 -18.96 2.68 -25.46
C LYS A 59 -17.67 2.96 -24.69
N GLY A 60 -17.08 4.14 -24.92
CA GLY A 60 -15.97 4.65 -24.13
C GLY A 60 -16.30 4.75 -22.64
N VAL A 61 -15.30 4.53 -21.78
CA VAL A 61 -15.39 4.80 -20.33
C VAL A 61 -15.26 6.31 -20.13
N ALA A 62 -16.31 6.95 -19.63
CA ALA A 62 -16.32 8.40 -19.39
C ALA A 62 -15.63 8.78 -18.07
N SER A 63 -15.67 7.90 -17.06
CA SER A 63 -15.00 8.08 -15.77
C SER A 63 -14.31 6.80 -15.34
N VAL A 64 -13.06 6.91 -14.90
CA VAL A 64 -12.28 5.79 -14.37
C VAL A 64 -12.85 5.24 -13.04
N GLN A 65 -13.75 5.98 -12.40
CA GLN A 65 -14.45 5.55 -11.18
C GLN A 65 -15.50 4.48 -11.46
N ASP A 66 -15.98 4.38 -12.70
CA ASP A 66 -17.00 3.41 -13.11
C ASP A 66 -16.39 2.06 -13.55
N VAL A 67 -15.06 1.94 -13.48
CA VAL A 67 -14.34 0.74 -13.90
C VAL A 67 -14.30 -0.26 -12.74
N PRO A 68 -14.69 -1.54 -12.96
CA PRO A 68 -14.64 -2.58 -11.92
C PRO A 68 -13.25 -2.81 -11.32
N PHE A 69 -12.22 -2.90 -12.17
CA PHE A 69 -10.82 -3.01 -11.74
C PHE A 69 -9.85 -2.60 -12.86
N PHE A 70 -8.61 -2.28 -12.48
CA PHE A 70 -7.50 -2.03 -13.41
C PHE A 70 -6.68 -3.31 -13.57
N VAL A 71 -6.00 -3.45 -14.71
CA VAL A 71 -4.98 -4.49 -14.90
C VAL A 71 -3.64 -3.88 -15.23
N TYR A 72 -2.57 -4.58 -14.89
CA TYR A 72 -1.19 -4.15 -15.06
C TYR A 72 -0.37 -5.25 -15.74
N SER A 73 0.50 -4.86 -16.67
CA SER A 73 1.46 -5.78 -17.30
C SER A 73 2.86 -5.17 -17.28
N LYS A 74 3.87 -6.03 -17.09
CA LYS A 74 5.29 -5.69 -17.24
C LYS A 74 5.85 -6.06 -18.63
N LEU A 75 5.02 -6.62 -19.52
CA LEU A 75 5.46 -7.06 -20.85
C LEU A 75 5.48 -5.89 -21.81
N ASP A 76 6.48 -5.82 -22.70
CA ASP A 76 6.56 -4.78 -23.75
C ASP A 76 5.50 -4.95 -24.85
N SER A 77 4.87 -6.12 -24.90
CA SER A 77 3.84 -6.46 -25.88
C SER A 77 2.85 -7.46 -25.32
N LEU A 78 1.60 -7.33 -25.74
CA LEU A 78 0.44 -8.02 -25.19
C LEU A 78 -0.32 -8.70 -26.32
N HIS A 79 -1.04 -9.78 -26.02
CA HIS A 79 -1.90 -10.43 -26.99
C HIS A 79 -3.36 -10.12 -26.71
N PHE A 80 -4.03 -9.54 -27.72
CA PHE A 80 -5.48 -9.36 -27.72
C PHE A 80 -6.12 -10.50 -28.49
N PHE A 81 -6.96 -11.27 -27.81
CA PHE A 81 -7.69 -12.39 -28.38
C PHE A 81 -9.10 -11.95 -28.74
N ALA A 82 -9.61 -12.44 -29.88
CA ALA A 82 -10.98 -12.17 -30.31
C ALA A 82 -12.04 -12.86 -29.44
N GLN A 83 -11.66 -13.95 -28.76
CA GLN A 83 -12.48 -14.76 -27.86
C GLN A 83 -11.62 -15.25 -26.68
N PRO A 84 -12.21 -15.62 -25.52
CA PRO A 84 -11.47 -16.08 -24.34
C PRO A 84 -11.02 -17.55 -24.48
N ASP A 85 -10.25 -17.84 -25.52
CA ASP A 85 -9.66 -19.14 -25.82
C ASP A 85 -8.19 -18.95 -26.22
N LYS A 86 -7.27 -19.73 -25.61
CA LYS A 86 -5.82 -19.66 -25.87
C LYS A 86 -5.46 -20.01 -27.31
N TYR A 87 -6.33 -20.74 -28.01
CA TYR A 87 -6.14 -21.11 -29.41
C TYR A 87 -6.88 -20.18 -30.38
N ALA A 88 -7.60 -19.17 -29.88
CA ALA A 88 -8.25 -18.18 -30.74
C ALA A 88 -7.21 -17.30 -31.45
N ALA A 89 -7.63 -16.74 -32.59
CA ALA A 89 -6.83 -15.73 -33.27
C ALA A 89 -6.52 -14.56 -32.32
N SER A 90 -5.26 -14.13 -32.33
CA SER A 90 -4.77 -13.03 -31.51
C SER A 90 -4.01 -11.99 -32.32
N MET A 91 -3.99 -10.77 -31.80
CA MET A 91 -3.23 -9.64 -32.32
C MET A 91 -2.23 -9.21 -31.26
N LYS A 92 -0.97 -9.10 -31.67
CA LYS A 92 0.09 -8.55 -30.81
C LYS A 92 0.01 -7.02 -30.82
N VAL A 93 -0.09 -6.42 -29.65
CA VAL A 93 -0.15 -4.97 -29.46
C VAL A 93 1.00 -4.55 -28.56
N LYS A 94 1.66 -3.43 -28.88
CA LYS A 94 2.72 -2.88 -28.04
C LYS A 94 2.12 -2.34 -26.74
N ASN A 95 2.74 -2.64 -25.61
CA ASN A 95 2.37 -2.08 -24.34
C ASN A 95 3.01 -0.69 -24.20
N GLU A 96 2.21 0.37 -24.37
CA GLU A 96 2.69 1.75 -24.26
C GLU A 96 2.24 2.36 -22.94
N VAL A 97 3.05 3.26 -22.38
CA VAL A 97 2.83 3.88 -21.06
C VAL A 97 1.49 4.60 -20.96
N LEU A 98 0.98 5.13 -22.08
CA LEU A 98 -0.29 5.85 -22.14
C LEU A 98 -1.50 4.93 -22.28
N ASN A 99 -1.30 3.63 -22.55
CA ASN A 99 -2.39 2.68 -22.65
C ASN A 99 -2.92 2.36 -21.26
N ASN A 100 -4.17 2.76 -21.01
CA ASN A 100 -4.86 2.37 -19.79
C ASN A 100 -5.70 1.12 -20.07
N TYR A 101 -5.45 0.06 -19.30
CA TYR A 101 -6.15 -1.22 -19.42
C TYR A 101 -7.17 -1.38 -18.29
N TYR A 102 -8.45 -1.24 -18.65
CA TYR A 102 -9.56 -1.33 -17.69
C TYR A 102 -10.22 -2.70 -17.80
N GLY A 103 -10.29 -3.43 -16.69
CA GLY A 103 -10.95 -4.72 -16.61
C GLY A 103 -12.44 -4.60 -16.31
N PHE A 104 -13.26 -5.31 -17.09
CA PHE A 104 -14.71 -5.37 -16.90
C PHE A 104 -15.18 -6.70 -16.34
N LYS A 105 -14.53 -7.80 -16.73
CA LYS A 105 -14.91 -9.14 -16.29
C LYS A 105 -13.68 -10.02 -16.15
N GLU A 106 -13.62 -10.77 -15.06
CA GLU A 106 -12.72 -11.91 -14.93
C GLU A 106 -13.40 -13.15 -15.49
N LEU A 107 -12.72 -13.82 -16.40
CA LEU A 107 -13.03 -15.17 -16.86
C LEU A 107 -11.99 -16.12 -16.24
N GLU A 108 -11.99 -17.40 -16.60
CA GLU A 108 -11.05 -18.37 -16.05
C GLU A 108 -9.58 -17.93 -16.27
N ASP A 109 -9.11 -18.03 -17.52
CA ASP A 109 -7.75 -17.68 -17.93
C ASP A 109 -7.62 -16.26 -18.51
N PHE A 110 -8.73 -15.54 -18.65
CA PHE A 110 -8.78 -14.26 -19.35
C PHE A 110 -9.33 -13.12 -18.50
N TYR A 111 -8.91 -11.91 -18.83
CA TYR A 111 -9.64 -10.67 -18.53
C TYR A 111 -10.33 -10.18 -19.79
N LEU A 112 -11.57 -9.70 -19.66
CA LEU A 112 -12.20 -8.86 -20.66
C LEU A 112 -11.89 -7.40 -20.34
N LEU A 113 -11.17 -6.73 -21.24
CA LEU A 113 -10.76 -5.35 -21.07
C LEU A 113 -11.53 -4.40 -21.99
N HIS A 114 -11.63 -3.16 -21.54
CA HIS A 114 -11.83 -1.99 -22.38
C HIS A 114 -10.49 -1.48 -22.86
N PHE A 115 -10.37 -1.28 -24.17
CA PHE A 115 -9.20 -0.69 -24.81
C PHE A 115 -9.63 0.42 -25.76
N SER A 116 -9.14 1.64 -25.55
CA SER A 116 -9.34 2.74 -26.49
C SER A 116 -8.20 2.78 -27.49
N VAL A 117 -8.52 2.53 -28.77
CA VAL A 117 -7.54 2.64 -29.86
C VAL A 117 -7.07 4.10 -29.93
N GLU A 118 -5.76 4.31 -29.87
CA GLU A 118 -5.12 5.65 -29.92
C GLU A 118 -5.70 6.65 -28.91
N ASN A 119 -6.12 6.16 -27.73
CA ASN A 119 -6.77 6.97 -26.69
C ASN A 119 -8.05 7.69 -27.14
N ASN A 120 -8.69 7.21 -28.20
CA ASN A 120 -9.97 7.72 -28.67
C ASN A 120 -11.14 6.94 -28.07
N LEU A 121 -11.91 7.58 -27.17
CA LEU A 121 -13.05 6.97 -26.50
C LEU A 121 -14.13 6.46 -27.48
N SER A 122 -14.29 7.09 -28.64
CA SER A 122 -15.25 6.67 -29.67
C SER A 122 -14.79 5.43 -30.43
N GLN A 123 -13.52 5.05 -30.32
CA GLN A 123 -12.93 3.86 -30.95
C GLN A 123 -12.61 2.78 -29.91
N SER A 124 -13.43 2.66 -28.88
CA SER A 124 -13.21 1.70 -27.81
C SER A 124 -13.61 0.27 -28.21
N LYS A 125 -12.78 -0.70 -27.81
CA LYS A 125 -12.89 -2.11 -28.14
C LYS A 125 -12.93 -2.96 -26.87
N ALA A 126 -13.75 -4.01 -26.90
CA ALA A 126 -13.72 -5.10 -25.95
C ALA A 126 -12.68 -6.13 -26.41
N VAL A 127 -11.64 -6.37 -25.61
CA VAL A 127 -10.55 -7.28 -25.94
C VAL A 127 -10.35 -8.31 -24.83
N TYR A 128 -10.05 -9.56 -25.20
CA TYR A 128 -9.69 -10.59 -24.23
C TYR A 128 -8.17 -10.65 -24.10
N VAL A 129 -7.66 -10.70 -22.87
CA VAL A 129 -6.23 -10.84 -22.59
C VAL A 129 -5.98 -11.93 -21.57
N LEU A 130 -4.81 -12.57 -21.62
CA LEU A 130 -4.46 -13.63 -20.69
C LEU A 130 -4.09 -13.08 -19.31
N LYS A 131 -4.55 -13.77 -18.25
CA LYS A 131 -4.12 -13.49 -16.87
C LYS A 131 -2.65 -13.83 -16.61
N SER A 132 -2.00 -14.59 -17.50
CA SER A 132 -0.55 -14.80 -17.44
C SER A 132 0.24 -13.58 -17.94
N GLU A 133 -0.39 -12.70 -18.73
CA GLU A 133 0.23 -11.47 -19.25
C GLU A 133 -0.11 -10.24 -18.40
N PHE A 134 -1.15 -10.33 -17.58
CA PHE A 134 -1.67 -9.24 -16.77
C PHE A 134 -1.94 -9.66 -15.34
N THR A 135 -1.70 -8.77 -14.40
CA THR A 135 -2.16 -8.90 -13.01
C THR A 135 -3.19 -7.82 -12.74
N ALA A 136 -4.34 -8.19 -12.16
CA ALA A 136 -5.27 -7.18 -11.69
C ALA A 136 -4.60 -6.27 -10.64
N ALA A 137 -4.76 -4.95 -10.77
CA ALA A 137 -4.05 -3.97 -9.95
C ALA A 137 -4.29 -4.17 -8.45
N TYR A 138 -5.50 -4.58 -8.07
CA TYR A 138 -5.84 -4.87 -6.68
C TYR A 138 -5.18 -6.14 -6.11
N LYS A 139 -4.60 -7.00 -6.97
CA LYS A 139 -3.84 -8.21 -6.62
C LYS A 139 -2.33 -7.99 -6.66
N LEU A 140 -1.84 -6.79 -7.03
CA LEU A 140 -0.41 -6.51 -7.11
C LEU A 140 0.25 -6.62 -5.74
N THR A 141 1.35 -7.37 -5.68
CA THR A 141 2.19 -7.54 -4.50
C THR A 141 3.52 -6.80 -4.69
N LEU A 142 4.36 -6.76 -3.65
CA LEU A 142 5.73 -6.24 -3.74
C LEU A 142 6.74 -7.28 -4.25
N ALA A 143 6.29 -8.46 -4.69
CA ALA A 143 7.18 -9.50 -5.17
C ALA A 143 7.99 -9.02 -6.39
N GLY A 144 9.32 -9.13 -6.30
CA GLY A 144 10.25 -8.68 -7.33
C GLY A 144 10.38 -7.16 -7.47
N VAL A 145 9.85 -6.39 -6.52
CA VAL A 145 10.05 -4.94 -6.43
C VAL A 145 11.37 -4.63 -5.73
N ASN A 146 12.13 -3.66 -6.24
CA ASN A 146 13.33 -3.16 -5.57
C ASN A 146 12.95 -2.21 -4.42
N LEU A 147 12.79 -2.76 -3.22
CA LEU A 147 12.42 -1.98 -2.02
C LEU A 147 13.51 -1.00 -1.58
N GLN A 148 14.76 -1.18 -1.99
CA GLN A 148 15.84 -0.26 -1.63
C GLN A 148 15.91 0.95 -2.56
N GLU A 149 15.14 1.01 -3.64
CA GLU A 149 15.20 2.11 -4.58
C GLU A 149 14.61 3.38 -3.98
N ILE A 150 15.36 4.47 -4.12
CA ILE A 150 14.93 5.82 -3.73
C ILE A 150 15.22 6.79 -4.86
N ARG A 151 14.46 7.87 -4.94
CA ARG A 151 14.72 8.94 -5.91
C ARG A 151 15.74 9.93 -5.39
N SER A 152 15.64 10.28 -4.11
CA SER A 152 16.47 11.28 -3.46
C SER A 152 16.41 11.09 -1.96
N SER A 153 17.32 11.77 -1.27
CA SER A 153 17.37 11.80 0.17
C SER A 153 17.98 13.10 0.67
N THR A 154 17.73 13.41 1.94
CA THR A 154 18.41 14.49 2.67
C THR A 154 18.86 13.91 4.00
N LEU A 155 20.12 14.12 4.37
CA LEU A 155 20.66 13.70 5.68
C LEU A 155 21.27 14.91 6.37
N HIS A 156 20.80 15.25 7.57
CA HIS A 156 21.24 16.43 8.33
C HIS A 156 21.22 17.72 7.50
N GLY A 157 20.19 17.89 6.67
CA GLY A 157 20.03 19.04 5.77
C GLY A 157 20.89 19.02 4.51
N VAL A 158 21.64 17.95 4.23
CA VAL A 158 22.42 17.80 2.99
C VAL A 158 21.67 16.90 2.02
N ASP A 159 21.27 17.46 0.89
CA ASP A 159 20.55 16.75 -0.18
C ASP A 159 21.48 15.84 -1.00
N ASP A 160 20.94 14.70 -1.42
CA ASP A 160 21.58 13.72 -2.29
C ASP A 160 20.57 13.24 -3.34
N PHE A 161 20.83 13.65 -4.59
CA PHE A 161 20.06 13.27 -5.78
C PHE A 161 20.81 12.27 -6.66
N GLU A 162 21.99 11.81 -6.26
CA GLU A 162 22.80 10.89 -7.08
C GLU A 162 22.62 9.44 -6.61
N ILE A 163 22.60 9.22 -5.29
CA ILE A 163 22.48 7.87 -4.73
C ILE A 163 21.01 7.45 -4.72
N LYS A 164 20.64 6.57 -5.65
CA LYS A 164 19.27 6.03 -5.81
C LYS A 164 18.98 4.79 -4.96
N SER A 165 19.69 4.61 -3.85
CA SER A 165 19.53 3.46 -2.97
C SER A 165 19.47 3.82 -1.48
N PHE A 166 18.48 3.28 -0.79
CA PHE A 166 18.30 3.35 0.66
C PHE A 166 19.39 2.62 1.45
N THR A 167 20.18 1.76 0.80
CA THR A 167 21.25 0.98 1.45
C THR A 167 22.31 1.84 2.16
N LYS A 168 22.44 3.11 1.74
CA LYS A 168 23.25 4.12 2.46
C LYS A 168 22.73 4.31 3.88
N PHE A 169 21.40 4.40 4.05
CA PHE A 169 20.70 4.76 5.28
C PHE A 169 20.29 3.58 6.14
N GLY A 170 20.09 2.42 5.53
CA GLY A 170 19.47 1.31 6.21
C GLY A 170 19.16 0.13 5.30
N HIS A 171 18.17 -0.65 5.70
CA HIS A 171 17.65 -1.77 4.94
C HIS A 171 16.13 -1.85 5.08
N ILE A 172 15.46 -2.13 3.96
CA ILE A 172 14.02 -2.36 3.91
C ILE A 172 13.74 -3.82 3.55
N GLU A 173 12.94 -4.50 4.36
CA GLU A 173 12.49 -5.86 4.09
C GLU A 173 10.96 -5.93 4.15
N GLU A 174 10.38 -6.75 3.26
CA GLU A 174 8.98 -7.16 3.37
C GLU A 174 8.87 -8.24 4.44
N ILE A 175 7.88 -8.10 5.32
CA ILE A 175 7.61 -9.03 6.42
C ILE A 175 6.17 -9.54 6.35
N SER A 176 5.91 -10.65 7.05
CA SER A 176 4.57 -11.21 7.12
C SER A 176 3.63 -10.34 7.98
N ALA A 177 2.32 -10.50 7.79
CA ALA A 177 1.31 -9.85 8.60
C ALA A 177 1.42 -10.25 10.08
N GLU A 178 1.78 -11.51 10.36
CA GLU A 178 1.99 -12.03 11.71
C GLU A 178 3.19 -11.38 12.38
N ALA A 179 4.30 -11.21 11.65
CA ALA A 179 5.49 -10.52 12.15
C ALA A 179 5.20 -9.05 12.46
N PHE A 180 4.48 -8.36 11.57
CA PHE A 180 4.04 -6.97 11.79
C PHE A 180 3.13 -6.85 13.03
N ALA A 181 2.14 -7.74 13.15
CA ALA A 181 1.24 -7.78 14.29
C ALA A 181 1.98 -8.08 15.61
N MET A 182 2.97 -8.97 15.59
CA MET A 182 3.81 -9.27 16.75
C MET A 182 4.65 -8.05 17.14
N ALA A 183 5.30 -7.39 16.17
CA ALA A 183 6.09 -6.18 16.40
C ALA A 183 5.24 -5.04 16.99
N SER A 184 3.98 -4.89 16.54
CA SER A 184 3.08 -3.84 17.03
C SER A 184 2.79 -3.91 18.54
N LYS A 185 2.94 -5.08 19.17
CA LYS A 185 2.80 -5.26 20.62
C LYS A 185 3.94 -4.63 21.43
N HIS A 186 5.07 -4.38 20.78
CA HIS A 186 6.27 -3.79 21.35
C HIS A 186 6.53 -2.37 20.84
N LYS A 187 5.53 -1.73 20.24
CA LYS A 187 5.69 -0.36 19.73
C LYS A 187 6.05 0.60 20.87
N ILE A 188 6.99 1.48 20.59
CA ILE A 188 7.42 2.57 21.48
C ILE A 188 6.94 3.94 21.00
N THR A 189 6.25 4.00 19.85
CA THR A 189 5.62 5.22 19.35
C THR A 189 4.69 5.80 20.40
N TYR A 190 4.83 7.11 20.67
CA TYR A 190 3.94 7.82 21.57
C TYR A 190 2.48 7.74 21.07
N ASN A 191 1.57 7.34 21.95
CA ASN A 191 0.14 7.36 21.65
C ASN A 191 -0.44 8.71 22.11
N PHE A 192 -0.88 9.53 21.17
CA PHE A 192 -1.52 10.80 21.50
C PHE A 192 -2.81 10.59 22.29
N GLN A 193 -2.90 11.25 23.44
CA GLN A 193 -4.08 11.20 24.29
C GLN A 193 -4.85 12.50 24.18
N LYS A 194 -6.19 12.40 24.14
CA LYS A 194 -7.07 13.57 24.21
C LYS A 194 -6.86 14.27 25.55
N ASN A 195 -6.57 15.57 25.50
CA ASN A 195 -6.53 16.41 26.67
C ASN A 195 -7.99 16.71 27.11
N PRO A 196 -8.43 16.25 28.29
CA PRO A 196 -9.80 16.44 28.76
C PRO A 196 -10.15 17.91 29.06
N ALA A 197 -9.15 18.78 29.23
CA ALA A 197 -9.34 20.21 29.45
C ALA A 197 -9.66 20.97 28.14
N LEU A 198 -9.39 20.38 26.98
CA LEU A 198 -9.76 20.97 25.70
C LEU A 198 -11.25 20.68 25.42
N LYS A 199 -12.04 21.74 25.21
CA LYS A 199 -13.48 21.68 24.98
C LYS A 199 -13.83 22.17 23.58
N PHE A 200 -14.84 21.55 22.98
CA PHE A 200 -15.39 21.96 21.70
C PHE A 200 -16.77 22.58 21.89
N ASP A 201 -16.95 23.82 21.43
CA ASP A 201 -18.21 24.59 21.59
C ASP A 201 -19.16 24.45 20.38
N GLY A 202 -18.85 23.58 19.42
CA GLY A 202 -19.57 23.47 18.14
C GLY A 202 -18.96 24.30 17.01
N LYS A 203 -18.03 25.21 17.31
CA LYS A 203 -17.34 26.07 16.34
C LYS A 203 -15.81 26.00 16.48
N ALA A 204 -15.31 25.96 17.70
CA ALA A 204 -13.89 26.00 18.01
C ALA A 204 -13.53 25.10 19.19
N TRP A 205 -12.28 24.67 19.18
CA TRP A 205 -11.62 24.03 20.30
C TRP A 205 -10.99 25.09 21.19
N SER A 206 -11.22 25.02 22.48
CA SER A 206 -10.71 25.99 23.45
C SER A 206 -10.36 25.33 24.78
N LYS A 207 -9.43 25.95 25.52
CA LYS A 207 -9.03 25.49 26.84
C LYS A 207 -8.87 26.70 27.74
N ASP A 208 -9.65 26.74 28.81
CA ASP A 208 -9.50 27.75 29.85
C ASP A 208 -8.41 27.28 30.83
N SER A 209 -7.32 28.01 30.88
CA SER A 209 -6.34 27.86 31.96
C SER A 209 -5.71 29.21 32.32
N PRO A 210 -5.17 29.37 33.54
CA PRO A 210 -4.50 30.60 33.97
C PRO A 210 -3.31 31.00 33.09
N LYS A 211 -2.71 30.05 32.35
CA LYS A 211 -1.57 30.28 31.43
C LYS A 211 -1.97 30.32 29.96
N SER A 212 -3.18 29.88 29.61
CA SER A 212 -3.66 29.73 28.23
C SER A 212 -4.95 30.51 27.97
N SER A 213 -5.22 31.57 28.73
CA SER A 213 -6.45 32.36 28.61
C SER A 213 -6.63 32.84 27.16
N GLY A 214 -7.54 32.20 26.41
CA GLY A 214 -7.81 32.52 25.01
C GLY A 214 -7.21 31.59 23.95
N PHE A 215 -6.67 30.41 24.29
CA PHE A 215 -6.40 29.38 23.27
C PHE A 215 -7.71 28.99 22.57
N ARG A 216 -7.80 29.24 21.27
CA ARG A 216 -8.99 28.98 20.46
C ARG A 216 -8.59 28.61 19.03
N ILE A 217 -8.94 27.41 18.60
CA ILE A 217 -8.70 26.91 17.23
C ILE A 217 -10.05 26.65 16.57
N LEU A 218 -10.34 27.33 15.47
CA LEU A 218 -11.58 27.12 14.72
C LEU A 218 -11.58 25.74 14.06
N GLN A 219 -12.71 25.03 14.15
CA GLN A 219 -12.88 23.75 13.45
C GLN A 219 -12.93 23.96 11.93
N LYS A 220 -13.52 25.07 11.49
CA LYS A 220 -13.65 25.43 10.08
C LYS A 220 -13.22 26.88 9.92
N GLU A 221 -12.28 27.12 9.04
CA GLU A 221 -11.73 28.44 8.76
C GLU A 221 -11.57 28.62 7.25
N ASP A 222 -11.92 29.80 6.76
CA ASP A 222 -11.72 30.19 5.37
C ASP A 222 -10.38 30.90 5.27
N ILE A 223 -9.42 30.27 4.61
CA ILE A 223 -8.09 30.81 4.37
C ILE A 223 -8.06 31.29 2.92
N TYR A 224 -7.87 32.60 2.75
CA TYR A 224 -7.83 33.24 1.44
C TYR A 224 -6.86 32.50 0.50
N GLU A 225 -7.29 32.20 -0.72
CA GLU A 225 -6.57 31.43 -1.76
C GLU A 225 -6.38 29.92 -1.49
N GLU A 226 -6.38 29.46 -0.24
CA GLU A 226 -6.26 28.03 0.12
C GLU A 226 -7.63 27.33 0.30
N GLY A 227 -8.69 28.12 0.43
CA GLY A 227 -10.05 27.66 0.63
C GLY A 227 -10.33 27.30 2.08
N VAL A 228 -11.23 26.35 2.28
CA VAL A 228 -11.70 25.99 3.62
C VAL A 228 -10.79 24.93 4.25
N VAL A 229 -10.18 25.26 5.38
CA VAL A 229 -9.52 24.30 6.27
C VAL A 229 -10.51 23.75 7.28
N THR A 230 -10.50 22.43 7.44
CA THR A 230 -11.21 21.74 8.52
C THR A 230 -10.22 21.07 9.47
N ARG A 231 -10.44 21.26 10.77
CA ARG A 231 -9.56 20.77 11.84
C ARG A 231 -10.29 19.79 12.75
N GLN A 232 -9.73 18.60 12.88
CA GLN A 232 -10.20 17.57 13.79
C GLN A 232 -9.15 17.38 14.89
N TYR A 233 -9.55 17.54 16.15
CA TYR A 233 -8.65 17.31 17.26
C TYR A 233 -8.12 15.88 17.24
N SER A 234 -6.81 15.69 17.36
CA SER A 234 -6.11 14.40 17.30
C SER A 234 -5.58 13.98 18.66
N GLY A 235 -5.07 14.91 19.47
CA GLY A 235 -4.64 14.64 20.85
C GLY A 235 -3.65 15.68 21.33
N SER A 236 -2.98 15.42 22.45
CA SER A 236 -1.97 16.30 23.02
C SER A 236 -0.59 15.68 22.95
N PHE A 237 0.44 16.53 22.92
CA PHE A 237 1.83 16.15 23.03
C PHE A 237 2.55 17.01 24.07
N PRO A 238 2.54 16.57 25.34
CA PRO A 238 3.10 17.33 26.47
C PRO A 238 4.57 17.76 26.34
N PRO A 239 5.49 16.98 25.73
CA PRO A 239 6.88 17.40 25.56
C PRO A 239 7.08 18.70 24.77
N LEU A 240 6.11 19.07 23.93
CA LEU A 240 6.10 20.36 23.21
C LEU A 240 5.01 21.33 23.72
N ASN A 241 4.35 21.01 24.84
CA ASN A 241 3.18 21.76 25.31
C ASN A 241 2.12 21.98 24.20
N ALA A 242 1.94 20.98 23.33
CA ALA A 242 1.20 21.15 22.09
C ALA A 242 -0.10 20.36 22.03
N GLU A 243 -1.11 20.92 21.37
CA GLU A 243 -2.33 20.23 20.95
C GLU A 243 -2.28 19.96 19.44
N ILE A 244 -2.63 18.75 19.05
CA ILE A 244 -2.48 18.25 17.69
C ILE A 244 -3.83 18.22 17.01
N PHE A 245 -3.90 18.77 15.81
CA PHE A 245 -5.07 18.74 14.96
C PHE A 245 -4.73 18.11 13.62
N LEU A 246 -5.58 17.19 13.19
CA LEU A 246 -5.66 16.75 11.81
C LEU A 246 -6.32 17.87 10.99
N GLU A 247 -5.62 18.36 9.98
CA GLU A 247 -6.08 19.40 9.07
C GLU A 247 -6.36 18.83 7.69
N LYS A 248 -7.50 19.22 7.12
CA LYS A 248 -7.90 18.89 5.75
C LYS A 248 -8.33 20.17 5.05
N LEU A 249 -7.63 20.49 3.98
CA LEU A 249 -8.01 21.53 3.02
C LEU A 249 -9.00 20.96 2.02
N ALA A 250 -10.01 21.74 1.62
CA ALA A 250 -11.07 21.29 0.71
C ALA A 250 -10.56 20.77 -0.66
N HIS A 251 -9.39 21.22 -1.10
CA HIS A 251 -8.79 20.87 -2.38
C HIS A 251 -7.49 20.08 -2.26
N ASP A 252 -7.03 19.80 -1.04
CA ASP A 252 -5.81 19.05 -0.82
C ASP A 252 -6.11 17.56 -0.67
N GLN A 253 -5.27 16.77 -1.34
CA GLN A 253 -5.24 15.32 -1.21
C GLN A 253 -4.37 14.87 -0.03
N TYR A 254 -3.54 15.77 0.50
CA TYR A 254 -2.70 15.50 1.66
C TYR A 254 -3.45 15.67 2.97
N VAL A 255 -3.03 14.87 3.94
CA VAL A 255 -3.55 14.83 5.29
C VAL A 255 -2.48 15.39 6.20
N ASN A 256 -2.77 16.51 6.84
CA ASN A 256 -1.76 17.25 7.58
C ASN A 256 -2.04 17.23 9.09
N TYR A 257 -0.98 17.24 9.90
CA TYR A 257 -1.08 17.29 11.35
C TYR A 257 -0.30 18.49 11.87
N SER A 258 -1.04 19.42 12.47
CA SER A 258 -0.51 20.67 13.02
C SER A 258 -0.47 20.60 14.54
N PHE A 259 0.69 20.92 15.12
CA PHE A 259 0.92 20.95 16.56
C PHE A 259 0.90 22.40 17.01
N TYR A 260 -0.13 22.79 17.74
CA TYR A 260 -0.29 24.14 18.25
C TYR A 260 0.28 24.25 19.66
N ASP A 261 1.24 25.13 19.87
CA ASP A 261 1.73 25.46 21.22
C ASP A 261 0.63 26.18 21.99
N MET A 262 0.36 25.69 23.19
CA MET A 262 -0.65 26.23 24.08
C MET A 262 -0.31 27.60 24.65
N ASP A 263 0.98 27.97 24.70
CA ASP A 263 1.45 29.24 25.24
C ASP A 263 1.51 30.33 24.16
N GLN A 264 2.04 29.98 22.97
CA GLN A 264 2.27 30.93 21.88
C GLN A 264 1.11 30.99 20.87
N ARG A 265 0.24 29.97 20.83
CA ARG A 265 -0.86 29.79 19.85
C ARG A 265 -0.40 29.65 18.40
N ASP A 266 0.88 29.46 18.20
CA ASP A 266 1.47 29.21 16.89
C ASP A 266 1.66 27.72 16.64
N ILE A 267 1.72 27.36 15.36
CA ILE A 267 2.07 26.01 14.95
C ILE A 267 3.58 25.83 15.21
N VAL A 268 3.92 24.91 16.10
CA VAL A 268 5.32 24.57 16.42
C VAL A 268 5.82 23.35 15.65
N PHE A 269 4.91 22.56 15.07
CA PHE A 269 5.25 21.46 14.17
C PHE A 269 4.16 21.24 13.13
N TYR A 270 4.61 20.83 11.95
CA TYR A 270 3.74 20.37 10.89
C TYR A 270 4.24 19.05 10.33
N ALA A 271 3.34 18.07 10.24
CA ALA A 271 3.58 16.76 9.66
C ALA A 271 2.64 16.55 8.48
N THR A 272 3.21 16.22 7.32
CA THR A 272 2.44 15.82 6.14
C THR A 272 2.30 14.29 6.19
N GLY A 273 1.19 13.80 6.75
CA GLY A 273 0.98 12.41 7.17
C GLY A 273 0.90 12.22 8.70
N PHE A 274 0.52 11.03 9.16
CA PHE A 274 0.39 10.78 10.60
C PHE A 274 1.76 10.88 11.32
N PRO A 275 1.88 11.67 12.39
CA PRO A 275 3.14 11.81 13.13
C PRO A 275 3.38 10.64 14.07
N HIS A 276 4.58 10.09 14.05
CA HIS A 276 5.06 9.02 14.91
C HIS A 276 6.20 9.55 15.76
N VAL A 277 5.99 9.61 17.07
CA VAL A 277 7.00 10.18 17.99
C VAL A 277 7.81 9.08 18.65
N HIS A 278 9.13 9.21 18.58
CA HIS A 278 10.08 8.41 19.34
C HIS A 278 10.61 9.24 20.53
N SER A 279 9.92 9.18 21.68
CA SER A 279 10.18 10.10 22.80
C SER A 279 11.62 10.05 23.34
N ALA A 280 12.23 8.86 23.44
CA ALA A 280 13.58 8.70 23.98
C ALA A 280 14.68 9.33 23.10
N LYS A 281 14.43 9.47 21.79
CA LYS A 281 15.33 10.10 20.82
C LYS A 281 14.95 11.54 20.52
N GLN A 282 13.81 11.97 21.04
CA GLN A 282 13.19 13.24 20.70
C GLN A 282 12.99 13.40 19.18
N TRP A 283 12.52 12.33 18.52
CA TRP A 283 12.19 12.39 17.09
C TRP A 283 10.69 12.44 16.86
N ILE A 284 10.29 13.18 15.82
CA ILE A 284 8.99 13.04 15.17
C ILE A 284 9.26 12.62 13.73
N SER A 285 8.70 11.48 13.35
CA SER A 285 8.76 10.98 11.98
C SER A 285 7.37 10.92 11.37
N TYR A 286 7.27 11.10 10.07
CA TYR A 286 6.04 10.89 9.32
C TYR A 286 6.36 10.24 7.98
N ILE A 287 5.40 9.50 7.46
CA ILE A 287 5.46 8.91 6.12
C ILE A 287 4.18 9.27 5.38
N GLN A 288 4.29 9.62 4.11
CA GLN A 288 3.14 9.98 3.26
C GLN A 288 3.33 9.54 1.82
N ASN A 289 2.23 9.41 1.07
CA ASN A 289 2.29 9.26 -0.38
C ASN A 289 2.59 10.61 -1.03
N ASN A 290 3.52 10.65 -1.98
CA ASN A 290 3.72 11.83 -2.80
C ASN A 290 2.82 11.79 -4.06
N SER A 291 2.74 12.92 -4.77
CA SER A 291 1.93 13.08 -5.98
C SER A 291 2.51 12.39 -7.22
N ASP A 292 3.78 12.01 -7.17
CA ASP A 292 4.49 11.39 -8.27
C ASP A 292 4.66 9.89 -8.00
N VAL A 293 5.88 9.47 -7.66
CA VAL A 293 6.26 8.08 -7.40
C VAL A 293 6.41 7.79 -5.91
N GLY A 294 5.52 6.96 -5.39
CA GLY A 294 5.66 6.29 -4.09
C GLY A 294 5.38 7.15 -2.86
N SER A 295 6.33 7.21 -1.92
CA SER A 295 6.15 7.77 -0.58
C SER A 295 7.37 8.51 -0.04
N ASP A 296 7.12 9.57 0.71
CA ASP A 296 8.13 10.33 1.45
C ASP A 296 8.18 9.86 2.90
N PHE A 297 9.38 9.57 3.41
CA PHE A 297 9.63 9.31 4.83
C PHE A 297 10.55 10.38 5.40
N CYS A 298 10.13 11.01 6.48
CA CYS A 298 10.86 12.09 7.13
C CYS A 298 11.04 11.81 8.63
N ILE A 299 12.19 12.20 9.16
CA ILE A 299 12.52 12.19 10.59
C ILE A 299 13.08 13.57 10.94
N LYS A 300 12.48 14.22 11.94
CA LYS A 300 12.90 15.50 12.50
C LYS A 300 13.17 15.37 13.99
N GLU A 301 14.19 16.06 14.50
CA GLU A 301 14.48 16.17 15.94
C GLU A 301 13.68 17.32 16.57
N TYR A 302 13.20 17.15 17.80
CA TYR A 302 12.58 18.22 18.60
C TYR A 302 13.31 18.48 19.92
N THR A 303 13.29 19.73 20.40
CA THR A 303 13.79 20.10 21.73
C THR A 303 12.65 20.68 22.56
N GLY A 304 12.62 20.42 23.88
CA GLY A 304 11.43 20.52 24.76
C GLY A 304 10.71 21.88 24.91
N LYS A 305 10.95 22.87 24.05
CA LYS A 305 10.16 24.12 23.94
C LYS A 305 9.92 24.61 22.50
N SER A 306 10.55 24.00 21.50
CA SER A 306 10.36 24.31 20.07
C SER A 306 11.04 23.22 19.25
N LEU A 307 10.46 22.85 18.11
CA LEU A 307 11.28 22.25 17.07
C LEU A 307 12.16 23.37 16.50
N GLN A 308 13.44 23.35 16.84
CA GLN A 308 14.39 23.75 15.81
C GLN A 308 14.22 22.69 14.74
N GLU A 309 13.73 23.06 13.56
CA GLU A 309 13.58 22.14 12.44
C GLU A 309 14.96 21.62 12.03
N ARG A 310 15.45 20.60 12.73
CA ARG A 310 16.63 19.86 12.35
C ARG A 310 16.14 18.63 11.62
N PRO A 311 16.02 18.70 10.27
CA PRO A 311 15.72 17.52 9.49
C PRO A 311 16.89 16.55 9.64
N LEU A 312 16.62 15.38 10.23
CA LEU A 312 17.64 14.35 10.38
C LEU A 312 17.72 13.53 9.10
N LEU A 313 16.57 13.06 8.62
CA LEU A 313 16.48 12.22 7.43
C LEU A 313 15.21 12.55 6.64
N TYR A 314 15.36 12.66 5.32
CA TYR A 314 14.28 12.59 4.36
C TYR A 314 14.65 11.56 3.29
N VAL A 315 13.68 10.75 2.87
CA VAL A 315 13.83 9.75 1.80
C VAL A 315 12.59 9.73 0.93
N ASN A 316 12.78 9.79 -0.38
CA ASN A 316 11.71 9.62 -1.39
C ASN A 316 11.74 8.20 -1.97
N PHE A 317 10.87 7.32 -1.47
CA PHE A 317 10.70 5.95 -1.97
C PHE A 317 9.88 5.94 -3.26
N THR A 318 10.28 5.14 -4.26
CA THR A 318 9.66 5.15 -5.60
C THR A 318 8.68 4.02 -5.86
N ASN A 319 8.73 2.94 -5.08
CA ASN A 319 8.19 1.66 -5.51
C ASN A 319 6.97 1.14 -4.73
N PHE A 320 6.58 1.83 -3.66
CA PHE A 320 5.39 1.51 -2.87
C PHE A 320 4.70 2.77 -2.38
N LYS A 321 3.41 2.63 -2.05
CA LYS A 321 2.60 3.66 -1.41
C LYS A 321 2.13 3.17 -0.05
N ILE A 322 2.01 4.06 0.92
CA ILE A 322 1.49 3.74 2.24
C ILE A 322 -0.04 3.73 2.26
N LYS A 323 -0.59 2.92 3.17
CA LYS A 323 -2.02 2.90 3.45
C LYS A 323 -2.39 3.86 4.59
N ASP A 324 -3.61 4.39 4.53
CA ASP A 324 -4.22 5.22 5.58
C ASP A 324 -3.33 6.38 6.07
N SER A 325 -2.56 7.01 5.18
CA SER A 325 -1.60 8.09 5.52
C SER A 325 -0.63 7.73 6.66
N GLY A 326 -0.28 6.44 6.77
CA GLY A 326 0.72 5.96 7.72
C GLY A 326 0.21 5.78 9.13
N VAL A 327 -1.09 5.90 9.41
CA VAL A 327 -1.66 5.81 10.78
C VAL A 327 -1.28 4.53 11.55
N LYS A 328 -1.03 3.43 10.84
CA LYS A 328 -0.63 2.14 11.45
C LYS A 328 0.87 1.94 11.53
N ALA A 329 1.69 2.91 11.11
CA ALA A 329 3.12 2.77 11.20
C ALA A 329 3.61 3.00 12.64
N PHE A 330 4.79 2.49 12.99
CA PHE A 330 5.31 2.62 14.35
C PHE A 330 6.81 2.29 14.46
N TRP A 331 7.43 2.83 15.50
CA TRP A 331 8.75 2.44 15.99
C TRP A 331 8.63 1.31 17.01
N THR A 332 9.56 0.34 16.99
CA THR A 332 9.70 -0.67 18.05
C THR A 332 10.96 -0.47 18.91
N ASP A 333 11.97 0.17 18.34
CA ASP A 333 13.23 0.51 18.98
C ASP A 333 13.82 1.75 18.29
N ASP A 334 15.04 2.12 18.71
CA ASP A 334 15.77 3.31 18.25
C ASP A 334 15.91 3.43 16.73
N TYR A 335 15.86 2.32 15.97
CA TYR A 335 16.22 2.32 14.55
C TYR A 335 15.30 1.47 13.68
N THR A 336 14.23 0.89 14.23
CA THR A 336 13.32 0.02 13.46
C THR A 336 11.92 0.61 13.39
N PHE A 337 11.50 0.91 12.16
CA PHE A 337 10.19 1.45 11.81
C PHE A 337 9.40 0.45 10.97
N TYR A 338 8.12 0.28 11.26
CA TYR A 338 7.22 -0.64 10.57
C TYR A 338 6.10 0.14 9.90
N VAL A 339 5.69 -0.27 8.69
CA VAL A 339 4.60 0.38 7.95
C VAL A 339 3.80 -0.60 7.08
N GLU A 340 2.48 -0.36 6.98
CA GLU A 340 1.58 -1.05 6.02
C GLU A 340 1.57 -0.29 4.68
N VAL A 341 1.82 -1.00 3.59
CA VAL A 341 2.00 -0.44 2.24
C VAL A 341 1.24 -1.24 1.18
N PHE A 342 1.25 -0.75 -0.04
CA PHE A 342 0.83 -1.45 -1.24
C PHE A 342 1.75 -1.09 -2.42
N HIS A 343 1.78 -1.96 -3.43
CA HIS A 343 2.55 -1.72 -4.65
C HIS A 343 2.13 -0.38 -5.31
N ILE A 344 3.06 0.39 -5.86
CA ILE A 344 2.77 1.73 -6.41
C ILE A 344 1.62 1.76 -7.43
N ASN A 345 1.56 0.74 -8.29
CA ASN A 345 0.50 0.58 -9.30
C ASN A 345 -0.75 -0.14 -8.77
N ALA A 346 -0.79 -0.54 -7.50
CA ALA A 346 -1.97 -1.16 -6.92
C ALA A 346 -3.09 -0.12 -6.78
N ARG A 347 -4.31 -0.53 -7.13
CA ARG A 347 -5.52 0.28 -7.02
C ARG A 347 -6.61 -0.57 -6.38
N PRO A 348 -7.49 0.02 -5.55
CA PRO A 348 -8.64 -0.71 -5.04
C PRO A 348 -9.56 -1.14 -6.19
N SER A 349 -10.19 -2.30 -6.06
CA SER A 349 -11.33 -2.66 -6.90
C SER A 349 -12.54 -1.79 -6.55
N LEU A 350 -13.61 -1.86 -7.34
CA LEU A 350 -14.89 -1.20 -7.02
C LEU A 350 -15.44 -1.61 -5.64
N GLU A 351 -15.12 -2.82 -5.17
CA GLU A 351 -15.47 -3.32 -3.83
C GLU A 351 -14.52 -2.84 -2.72
N GLY A 352 -13.55 -1.98 -3.04
CA GLY A 352 -12.54 -1.48 -2.09
C GLY A 352 -11.44 -2.48 -1.75
N LYS A 353 -11.35 -3.63 -2.43
CA LYS A 353 -10.29 -4.62 -2.18
C LYS A 353 -8.97 -4.12 -2.74
N GLN A 354 -7.91 -4.15 -1.95
CA GLN A 354 -6.54 -3.83 -2.37
C GLN A 354 -5.56 -4.69 -1.57
N GLN A 355 -4.66 -5.38 -2.25
CA GLN A 355 -3.62 -6.16 -1.58
C GLN A 355 -2.63 -5.23 -0.89
N THR A 356 -2.37 -5.49 0.39
CA THR A 356 -1.36 -4.80 1.17
C THR A 356 -0.20 -5.73 1.50
N ALA A 357 0.92 -5.11 1.87
CA ALA A 357 2.14 -5.72 2.37
C ALA A 357 2.62 -4.93 3.59
N TYR A 358 3.58 -5.49 4.32
CA TYR A 358 4.14 -4.88 5.52
C TYR A 358 5.64 -4.77 5.36
N LEU A 359 6.19 -3.60 5.66
CA LEU A 359 7.62 -3.36 5.59
C LEU A 359 8.20 -3.13 6.98
N LYS A 360 9.42 -3.62 7.16
CA LYS A 360 10.33 -3.23 8.23
C LYS A 360 11.45 -2.41 7.63
N ILE A 361 11.59 -1.17 8.10
CA ILE A 361 12.63 -0.22 7.73
C ILE A 361 13.61 -0.14 8.91
N SER A 362 14.82 -0.66 8.70
CA SER A 362 15.88 -0.66 9.71
C SER A 362 16.92 0.40 9.33
N LEU A 363 17.18 1.35 10.22
CA LEU A 363 18.15 2.43 10.03
C LEU A 363 19.52 2.04 10.59
N LYS A 364 20.59 2.57 10.00
CA LYS A 364 21.94 2.41 10.56
C LYS A 364 22.12 3.35 11.75
N LYS A 365 22.77 2.86 12.80
CA LYS A 365 22.86 3.55 14.10
C LYS A 365 23.72 4.80 14.03
N GLU A 366 24.74 4.77 13.19
CA GLU A 366 25.75 5.81 13.04
C GLU A 366 25.29 7.03 12.23
N LEU A 367 24.05 7.04 11.73
CA LEU A 367 23.58 8.07 10.81
C LEU A 367 22.71 9.16 11.45
N LEU A 368 22.02 8.88 12.56
CA LEU A 368 20.97 9.76 13.11
C LEU A 368 21.23 10.15 14.56
#